data_AF-A0A1W9N896-F1
#
_entry.id   AF-A0A1W9N896-F1
#
_cell.length_a   1.000
_cell.length_b   1.000
_cell.length_c   1.000
_cell.angle_alpha   90.00
_cell.angle_beta   90.00
_cell.angle_gamma   90.00
#
_symmetry.space_group_name_H-M   'P 1'
#
loop_
_entity.id
_entity.type
_entity.pdbx_description
1 polymer ?
#
loop_
_entity_poly.entity_id
_entity_poly.type
_entity_poly.pdbx_seq_one_letter_code
_entity_poly.pdbx_strand_id
1 'polypeptide(L)'
;MGQRGELFSTRFFAEEGRKTYFFNVKENRYHDIYLNIVESRKTERGFRRSSVVVFQENLDMFAISIEQVISCIQHRQDNCGQSFTVDNGRREYTLKLASQGKPALQITESRQDDSGFHREMVYVSTGVLDIFMARFKSALSYANTAIQNGRGYAEPETSTPYQTDSDD
;
A
#
# COMPACT_ATOMS: atom_id res chain seq x y z
N MET A 1 -18.43 -13.79 -4.24
CA MET A 1 -17.90 -13.48 -5.59
C MET A 1 -16.65 -12.64 -5.41
N GLY A 2 -15.46 -13.25 -5.51
CA GLY A 2 -14.21 -12.50 -5.50
C GLY A 2 -14.09 -11.73 -6.81
N GLN A 3 -13.83 -10.43 -6.74
CA GLN A 3 -13.56 -9.63 -7.93
C GLN A 3 -12.25 -10.10 -8.56
N ARG A 4 -12.24 -10.31 -9.88
CA ARG A 4 -11.05 -10.66 -10.66
C ARG A 4 -9.89 -9.72 -10.29
N GLY A 5 -8.76 -10.28 -9.86
CA GLY A 5 -7.56 -9.54 -9.46
C GLY A 5 -7.49 -9.11 -7.99
N GLU A 6 -8.49 -9.42 -7.14
CA GLU A 6 -8.36 -9.26 -5.69
C GLU A 6 -7.87 -10.56 -5.06
N LEU A 7 -6.66 -10.54 -4.52
CA LEU A 7 -6.01 -11.72 -3.94
C LEU A 7 -6.32 -11.88 -2.46
N PHE A 8 -6.39 -10.76 -1.73
CA PHE A 8 -6.70 -10.74 -0.31
C PHE A 8 -7.42 -9.45 0.06
N SER A 9 -8.36 -9.53 1.01
CA SER A 9 -8.99 -8.36 1.60
C SER A 9 -9.24 -8.58 3.09
N THR A 10 -8.90 -7.59 3.89
CA THR A 10 -9.31 -7.53 5.29
C THR A 10 -9.75 -6.12 5.66
N ARG A 11 -10.56 -6.01 6.71
CA ARG A 11 -11.10 -4.73 7.16
C ARG A 11 -11.29 -4.69 8.66
N PHE A 12 -11.38 -3.48 9.19
CA PHE A 12 -11.84 -3.26 10.56
C PHE A 12 -12.61 -1.94 10.67
N PHE A 13 -13.53 -1.89 11.63
CA PHE A 13 -14.30 -0.70 11.95
C PHE A 13 -13.60 0.11 13.04
N ALA A 14 -13.67 1.43 12.94
CA ALA A 14 -13.13 2.37 13.91
C ALA A 14 -14.15 3.50 14.17
N GLU A 15 -13.91 4.28 15.22
CA GLU A 15 -14.76 5.42 15.60
C GLU A 15 -16.25 5.03 15.66
N GLU A 16 -16.56 3.94 16.38
CA GLU A 16 -17.93 3.42 16.54
C GLU A 16 -18.64 3.15 15.19
N GLY A 17 -17.88 2.68 14.20
CA GLY A 17 -18.39 2.36 12.86
C GLY A 17 -18.52 3.56 11.92
N ARG A 18 -18.09 4.76 12.33
CA ARG A 18 -18.02 5.93 11.43
C ARG A 18 -16.88 5.85 10.44
N LYS A 19 -15.84 5.07 10.75
CA LYS A 19 -14.74 4.78 9.84
C LYS A 19 -14.57 3.28 9.63
N THR A 20 -14.17 2.90 8.44
CA THR A 20 -13.78 1.52 8.09
C THR A 20 -12.51 1.58 7.28
N TYR A 21 -11.52 0.81 7.67
CA TYR A 21 -10.27 0.66 6.92
C TYR A 21 -10.28 -0.67 6.19
N PHE A 22 -9.77 -0.69 4.96
CA PHE A 22 -9.59 -1.88 4.16
C PHE A 22 -8.13 -2.00 3.76
N PHE A 23 -7.62 -3.22 3.79
CA PHE A 23 -6.33 -3.58 3.21
C PHE A 23 -6.60 -4.63 2.15
N ASN A 24 -6.37 -4.26 0.90
CA ASN A 24 -6.62 -5.14 -0.24
C ASN A 24 -5.29 -5.42 -0.93
N VAL A 25 -4.94 -6.69 -1.08
CA VAL A 25 -3.84 -7.12 -1.95
C VAL A 25 -4.45 -7.45 -3.29
N LYS A 26 -3.95 -6.82 -4.34
CA LYS A 26 -4.47 -6.93 -5.69
C LYS A 26 -3.37 -7.23 -6.68
N GLU A 27 -3.77 -7.81 -7.79
CA GLU A 27 -2.93 -8.15 -8.93
C GLU A 27 -3.42 -7.38 -10.15
N ASN A 28 -2.50 -6.69 -10.83
CA ASN A 28 -2.81 -5.98 -12.06
C ASN A 28 -2.81 -6.93 -13.28
N ARG A 29 -3.06 -6.40 -14.48
CA ARG A 29 -3.04 -7.20 -15.73
C ARG A 29 -1.65 -7.71 -16.14
N TYR A 30 -0.60 -7.19 -15.52
CA TYR A 30 0.80 -7.55 -15.75
C TYR A 30 1.34 -8.48 -14.65
N HIS A 31 0.45 -9.01 -13.80
CA HIS A 31 0.79 -9.86 -12.66
C HIS A 31 1.59 -9.16 -11.55
N ASP A 32 1.70 -7.83 -11.57
CA ASP A 32 2.29 -7.09 -10.46
C ASP A 32 1.30 -7.01 -9.30
N ILE A 33 1.83 -7.26 -8.11
CA ILE A 33 1.08 -7.20 -6.87
C ILE A 33 1.19 -5.79 -6.27
N TYR A 34 0.09 -5.31 -5.71
CA TYR A 34 0.07 -4.06 -4.97
C TYR A 34 -0.89 -4.14 -3.77
N LEU A 35 -0.52 -3.40 -2.72
CA LEU A 35 -1.36 -3.18 -1.56
C LEU A 35 -2.17 -1.90 -1.76
N ASN A 36 -3.48 -1.96 -1.50
CA ASN A 36 -4.34 -0.80 -1.45
C ASN A 36 -4.92 -0.62 -0.04
N ILE A 37 -4.57 0.49 0.60
CA ILE A 37 -5.04 0.91 1.92
C ILE A 37 -6.15 1.93 1.72
N VAL A 38 -7.36 1.59 2.14
CA VAL A 38 -8.55 2.43 1.94
C VAL A 38 -9.10 2.88 3.28
N GLU A 39 -9.33 4.18 3.44
CA GLU A 39 -10.18 4.74 4.49
C GLU A 39 -11.56 5.04 3.91
N SER A 40 -12.60 4.48 4.49
CA SER A 40 -13.99 4.85 4.22
C SER A 40 -14.57 5.53 5.45
N ARG A 41 -14.89 6.82 5.33
CA ARG A 41 -15.48 7.61 6.42
C ARG A 41 -16.93 7.97 6.10
N LYS A 42 -17.81 7.79 7.07
CA LYS A 42 -19.20 8.23 6.99
C LYS A 42 -19.27 9.75 7.04
N THR A 43 -20.04 10.33 6.14
CA THR A 43 -20.37 11.77 6.07
C THR A 43 -21.89 11.93 6.10
N GLU A 44 -22.36 13.16 6.24
CA GLU A 44 -23.80 13.47 6.17
C GLU A 44 -24.44 13.03 4.84
N ARG A 45 -23.65 13.02 3.76
CA ARG A 45 -24.09 12.71 2.39
C ARG A 45 -23.74 11.29 1.93
N GLY A 46 -23.28 10.41 2.84
CA GLY A 46 -22.93 9.03 2.52
C GLY A 46 -21.54 8.63 3.01
N PHE A 47 -20.70 8.12 2.11
CA PHE A 47 -19.34 7.68 2.45
C PHE A 47 -18.32 8.38 1.55
N ARG A 48 -17.28 8.94 2.15
CA ARG A 48 -16.10 9.42 1.43
C ARG A 48 -15.00 8.37 1.57
N ARG A 49 -14.40 8.00 0.44
CA ARG A 49 -13.28 7.06 0.39
C ARG A 49 -12.01 7.80 0.02
N SER A 50 -10.92 7.48 0.71
CA SER A 50 -9.55 7.84 0.36
C SER A 50 -8.75 6.56 0.19
N SER A 51 -7.80 6.54 -0.75
CA SER A 51 -7.08 5.34 -1.14
C SER A 51 -5.60 5.65 -1.32
N VAL A 52 -4.73 4.86 -0.70
CA VAL A 52 -3.28 4.89 -0.90
C VAL A 52 -2.85 3.54 -1.48
N VAL A 53 -2.10 3.55 -2.56
CA VAL A 53 -1.63 2.34 -3.25
C VAL A 53 -0.13 2.20 -3.06
N VAL A 54 0.35 1.00 -2.75
CA VAL A 54 1.78 0.70 -2.61
C VAL A 54 2.11 -0.51 -3.47
N PHE A 55 2.95 -0.31 -4.48
CA PHE A 55 3.40 -1.37 -5.39
C PHE A 55 4.47 -2.27 -4.76
N GLN A 56 4.57 -3.51 -5.25
CA GLN A 56 5.44 -4.55 -4.70
C GLN A 56 6.89 -4.11 -4.48
N GLU A 57 7.48 -3.37 -5.40
CA GLU A 57 8.85 -2.86 -5.33
C GLU A 57 9.08 -1.87 -4.19
N ASN A 58 8.00 -1.28 -3.67
CA ASN A 58 8.01 -0.27 -2.62
C ASN A 58 7.47 -0.78 -1.27
N LEU A 59 6.97 -2.02 -1.21
CA LEU A 59 6.32 -2.58 -0.01
C LEU A 59 7.26 -2.65 1.19
N ASP A 60 8.50 -3.08 1.01
CA ASP A 60 9.46 -3.25 2.10
C ASP A 60 9.82 -1.90 2.73
N MET A 61 10.11 -0.90 1.91
CA MET A 61 10.42 0.46 2.37
C MET A 61 9.21 1.11 3.07
N PHE A 62 8.01 0.88 2.54
CA PHE A 62 6.78 1.35 3.16
C PHE A 62 6.52 0.68 4.51
N ALA A 63 6.74 -0.64 4.61
CA ALA A 63 6.56 -1.42 5.84
C ALA A 63 7.53 -0.97 6.95
N ILE A 64 8.80 -0.76 6.62
CA ILE A 64 9.79 -0.23 7.58
C ILE A 64 9.36 1.17 8.05
N SER A 65 8.99 2.04 7.10
CA SER A 65 8.63 3.43 7.39
C SER A 65 7.40 3.52 8.30
N ILE A 66 6.37 2.71 8.06
CA ILE A 66 5.14 2.72 8.87
C ILE A 66 5.38 2.16 10.28
N GLU A 67 6.21 1.12 10.42
CA GLU A 67 6.60 0.58 11.72
C GLU A 67 7.38 1.61 12.55
N GLN A 68 8.34 2.30 11.94
CA GLN A 68 9.12 3.36 12.59
C GLN A 68 8.23 4.52 13.06
N VAL A 69 7.33 5.02 12.20
CA VAL A 69 6.45 6.14 12.56
C VAL A 69 5.47 5.73 13.65
N ILE A 70 4.88 4.54 13.59
CA ILE A 70 3.95 4.08 14.64
C ILE A 70 4.67 3.87 15.96
N SER A 71 5.86 3.27 15.95
CA SER A 71 6.69 3.13 17.15
C SER A 71 7.02 4.51 17.73
N CYS A 72 7.43 5.47 16.91
CA CYS A 72 7.69 6.84 17.33
C CYS A 72 6.45 7.48 18.00
N ILE A 73 5.26 7.33 17.40
CA ILE A 73 3.99 7.85 17.93
C ILE A 73 3.64 7.21 19.28
N GLN A 74 3.80 5.89 19.40
CA GLN A 74 3.53 5.15 20.64
C GLN A 74 4.47 5.57 21.78
N HIS A 75 5.74 5.85 21.46
CA HIS A 75 6.73 6.34 22.42
C HIS A 75 6.66 7.86 22.66
N ARG A 76 5.68 8.56 22.07
CA ARG A 76 5.44 10.01 22.23
C ARG A 76 6.67 10.87 21.94
N GLN A 77 7.43 10.51 20.92
CA GLN A 77 8.59 11.29 20.51
C GLN A 77 8.16 12.52 19.69
N ASP A 78 8.86 13.63 19.87
CA ASP A 78 8.68 14.82 19.06
C ASP A 78 9.38 14.60 17.70
N ASN A 79 8.65 14.82 16.60
CA ASN A 79 9.10 14.60 15.21
C ASN A 79 8.97 13.16 14.64
N CYS A 80 7.76 12.60 14.69
CA CYS A 80 7.45 11.35 14.00
C CYS A 80 7.05 11.61 12.53
N GLY A 81 8.02 11.50 11.63
CA GLY A 81 7.83 11.64 10.19
C GLY A 81 8.80 10.78 9.39
N GLN A 82 8.31 10.15 8.33
CA GLN A 82 9.09 9.48 7.30
C GLN A 82 8.55 9.88 5.93
N SER A 83 9.44 10.09 4.98
CA SER A 83 9.07 10.37 3.58
C SER A 83 10.08 9.76 2.65
N PHE A 84 9.60 9.18 1.55
CA PHE A 84 10.45 8.64 0.52
C PHE A 84 9.77 8.77 -0.85
N THR A 85 10.60 9.01 -1.85
CA THR A 85 10.20 9.14 -3.25
C THR A 85 10.54 7.86 -4.00
N VAL A 86 9.66 7.48 -4.92
CA VAL A 86 9.77 6.29 -5.77
C VAL A 86 9.37 6.68 -7.19
N ASP A 87 9.40 5.73 -8.13
CA ASP A 87 8.98 5.94 -9.52
C ASP A 87 9.71 7.12 -10.19
N ASN A 88 11.03 7.25 -9.97
CA ASN A 88 11.85 8.38 -10.44
C ASN A 88 11.33 9.76 -9.98
N GLY A 89 10.77 9.83 -8.77
CA GLY A 89 10.22 11.05 -8.18
C GLY A 89 8.79 11.34 -8.60
N ARG A 90 8.15 10.48 -9.41
CA ARG A 90 6.74 10.63 -9.79
C ARG A 90 5.79 10.24 -8.67
N ARG A 91 6.26 9.57 -7.62
CA ARG A 91 5.45 9.21 -6.46
C ARG A 91 6.22 9.44 -5.17
N GLU A 92 5.52 9.94 -4.17
CA GLU A 92 6.05 10.19 -2.84
C GLU A 92 5.07 9.66 -1.80
N TYR A 93 5.60 8.94 -0.81
CA TYR A 93 4.86 8.59 0.40
C TYR A 93 5.35 9.44 1.56
N THR A 94 4.43 10.00 2.32
CA THR A 94 4.72 10.70 3.57
C THR A 94 3.89 10.10 4.70
N LEU A 95 4.55 9.61 5.73
CA LEU A 95 3.95 9.08 6.95
C LEU A 95 4.33 9.98 8.12
N LYS A 96 3.36 10.50 8.86
CA LYS A 96 3.65 11.38 9.99
C LYS A 96 2.55 11.40 11.04
N LEU A 97 2.86 11.86 12.23
CA LEU A 97 1.83 12.28 13.18
C LEU A 97 1.12 13.54 12.65
N ALA A 98 -0.21 13.51 12.60
CA ALA A 98 -1.01 14.64 12.17
C ALA A 98 -0.79 15.85 13.10
N SER A 99 -0.48 17.01 12.52
CA SER A 99 -0.20 18.25 13.26
C SER A 99 -1.47 19.01 13.69
N GLN A 100 -2.63 18.66 13.14
CA GLN A 100 -3.90 19.32 13.43
C GLN A 100 -4.99 18.29 13.73
N GLY A 101 -5.84 18.61 14.72
CA GLY A 101 -6.97 17.77 15.12
C GLY A 101 -6.57 16.68 16.13
N LYS A 102 -7.35 15.58 16.15
CA LYS A 102 -7.08 14.45 17.04
C LYS A 102 -5.80 13.73 16.60
N PRO A 103 -4.95 13.26 17.55
CA PRO A 103 -3.76 12.50 17.21
C PRO A 103 -4.08 11.31 16.28
N ALA A 104 -3.43 11.29 15.13
CA ALA A 104 -3.60 10.27 14.12
C ALA A 104 -2.32 10.10 13.31
N LEU A 105 -2.00 8.87 12.91
CA LEU A 105 -1.07 8.63 11.82
C LEU A 105 -1.71 9.14 10.53
N GLN A 106 -1.05 10.07 9.85
CA GLN A 106 -1.38 10.51 8.51
C GLN A 106 -0.47 9.79 7.51
N ILE A 107 -1.08 9.08 6.56
CA ILE A 107 -0.41 8.48 5.41
C ILE A 107 -0.83 9.29 4.19
N THR A 108 0.14 9.85 3.49
CA THR A 108 -0.08 10.64 2.28
C THR A 108 0.61 9.98 1.12
N GLU A 109 -0.09 9.87 0.00
CA GLU A 109 0.48 9.53 -1.30
C GLU A 109 0.34 10.75 -2.21
N SER A 110 1.44 11.25 -2.72
CA SER A 110 1.47 12.24 -3.80
C SER A 110 1.99 11.55 -5.05
N ARG A 111 1.35 11.73 -6.19
CA ARG A 111 1.79 11.15 -7.46
C ARG A 111 1.52 12.06 -8.64
N GLN A 112 2.35 11.95 -9.67
CA GLN A 112 2.20 12.65 -10.94
C GLN A 112 2.06 11.63 -12.06
N ASP A 113 0.95 11.73 -12.80
CA ASP A 113 0.67 10.93 -13.99
C ASP A 113 0.21 11.83 -15.15
N ASP A 114 -0.17 11.23 -16.28
CA ASP A 114 -0.60 11.97 -17.47
C ASP A 114 -1.87 12.81 -17.23
N SER A 115 -2.65 12.50 -16.20
CA SER A 115 -3.85 13.25 -15.79
C SER A 115 -3.53 14.40 -14.83
N GLY A 116 -2.29 14.48 -14.34
CA GLY A 116 -1.78 15.55 -13.51
C GLY A 116 -1.28 15.11 -12.14
N PHE A 117 -1.27 16.06 -11.20
CA PHE A 117 -0.84 15.82 -9.83
C PHE A 117 -2.02 15.35 -8.97
N HIS A 118 -1.85 14.20 -8.32
CA HIS A 118 -2.83 13.60 -7.43
C HIS A 118 -2.26 13.47 -6.03
N ARG A 119 -3.08 13.76 -5.03
CA ARG A 119 -2.71 13.62 -3.62
C ARG A 119 -3.84 13.02 -2.82
N GLU A 120 -3.57 11.89 -2.20
CA GLU A 120 -4.51 11.16 -1.36
C GLU A 120 -3.99 11.05 0.07
N MET A 121 -4.90 11.04 1.03
CA MET A 121 -4.56 10.97 2.46
C MET A 121 -5.49 10.02 3.20
N VAL A 122 -4.88 9.19 4.05
CA VAL A 122 -5.55 8.31 5.01
C VAL A 122 -5.12 8.71 6.42
N TYR A 123 -6.08 8.83 7.33
CA TYR A 123 -5.87 9.17 8.73
C TYR A 123 -6.28 8.02 9.63
N VAL A 124 -5.34 7.53 10.44
CA VAL A 124 -5.55 6.43 11.39
C VAL A 124 -5.41 6.94 12.81
N SER A 125 -6.50 6.95 13.57
CA SER A 125 -6.47 7.42 14.96
C SER A 125 -5.51 6.60 15.82
N THR A 126 -4.81 7.25 16.76
CA THR A 126 -3.85 6.58 17.64
C THR A 126 -4.45 5.42 18.43
N GLY A 127 -5.71 5.53 18.85
CA GLY A 127 -6.41 4.49 19.59
C GLY A 127 -6.73 3.20 18.82
N VAL A 128 -6.47 3.15 17.51
CA VAL A 128 -6.67 1.94 16.68
C VAL A 128 -5.41 1.49 15.96
N LEU A 129 -4.23 2.04 16.30
CA LEU A 129 -2.98 1.72 15.62
C LEU A 129 -2.59 0.23 15.72
N ASP A 130 -2.87 -0.41 16.86
CA ASP A 130 -2.53 -1.83 17.05
C ASP A 130 -3.35 -2.73 16.13
N ILE A 131 -4.65 -2.45 16.01
CA ILE A 131 -5.55 -3.17 15.10
C ILE A 131 -5.14 -2.89 13.65
N PHE A 132 -4.86 -1.62 13.33
CA PHE A 132 -4.38 -1.22 12.02
C PHE A 132 -3.11 -2.00 11.63
N MET A 133 -2.13 -2.09 12.54
CA MET A 133 -0.88 -2.81 12.29
C MET A 133 -1.05 -4.31 12.18
N ALA A 134 -1.91 -4.92 12.99
CA ALA A 134 -2.21 -6.34 12.86
C ALA A 134 -2.80 -6.66 11.46
N ARG A 135 -3.70 -5.82 10.96
CA ARG A 135 -4.31 -5.98 9.63
C ARG A 135 -3.33 -5.67 8.50
N PHE A 136 -2.52 -4.63 8.65
CA PHE A 136 -1.44 -4.31 7.72
C PHE A 136 -0.45 -5.47 7.59
N LYS A 137 0.04 -6.03 8.71
CA LYS A 137 0.96 -7.18 8.71
C LYS A 137 0.35 -8.42 8.06
N SER A 138 -0.93 -8.69 8.31
CA SER A 138 -1.65 -9.77 7.63
C SER A 138 -1.70 -9.57 6.11
N ALA A 139 -1.98 -8.36 5.64
CA ALA A 139 -2.00 -8.05 4.21
C ALA A 139 -0.60 -8.11 3.59
N LEU A 140 0.42 -7.58 4.27
CA LEU A 140 1.82 -7.61 3.84
C LEU A 140 2.35 -9.04 3.75
N SER A 141 2.08 -9.88 4.75
CA SER A 141 2.44 -11.30 4.71
C SER A 141 1.83 -11.99 3.50
N TYR A 142 0.55 -11.73 3.21
CA TYR A 142 -0.12 -12.30 2.05
C TYR A 142 0.51 -11.80 0.74
N ALA A 143 0.76 -10.50 0.62
CA ALA A 143 1.41 -9.90 -0.54
C ALA A 143 2.79 -10.53 -0.80
N ASN A 144 3.62 -10.68 0.22
CA ASN A 144 4.95 -11.28 0.10
C ASN A 144 4.89 -12.75 -0.33
N THR A 145 3.96 -13.53 0.22
CA THR A 145 3.72 -14.92 -0.23
C THR A 145 3.28 -14.95 -1.70
N ALA A 146 2.37 -14.07 -2.11
CA ALA A 146 1.90 -14.00 -3.49
C ALA A 146 3.02 -13.60 -4.46
N ILE A 147 3.89 -12.65 -4.08
CA ILE A 147 5.06 -12.23 -4.87
C ILE A 147 6.04 -13.42 -5.05
N GLN A 148 6.30 -14.16 -3.97
CA GLN A 148 7.18 -15.33 -4.03
C GLN A 148 6.63 -16.44 -4.94
N ASN A 149 5.32 -16.70 -4.87
CA ASN A 149 4.66 -17.70 -5.71
C ASN A 149 4.58 -17.27 -7.19
N GLY A 150 4.39 -15.98 -7.46
CA GLY A 150 4.38 -15.42 -8.83
C GLY A 150 5.75 -15.47 -9.52
N ARG A 151 6.84 -15.32 -8.76
CA ARG A 151 8.22 -15.48 -9.27
C ARG A 151 8.56 -16.91 -9.72
N GLY A 152 7.74 -17.90 -9.34
CA GLY A 152 7.89 -19.30 -9.79
C GLY A 152 7.51 -19.56 -11.25
N TYR A 153 7.01 -18.54 -11.98
CA TYR A 153 6.63 -18.62 -13.40
C TYR A 153 7.56 -17.82 -14.32
N ALA A 154 8.76 -17.43 -13.87
CA ALA A 154 9.77 -16.92 -14.79
C ALA A 154 10.06 -18.01 -15.84
N GLU A 155 9.61 -17.77 -17.07
CA GLU A 155 9.85 -18.66 -18.21
C GLU A 155 11.34 -19.01 -18.27
N PRO A 156 11.70 -20.30 -18.46
CA PRO A 156 13.09 -20.63 -18.71
C PRO A 156 13.49 -19.88 -19.98
N GLU A 157 14.56 -19.08 -19.92
CA GLU A 157 15.12 -18.43 -21.09
C GLU A 157 15.36 -19.49 -22.16
N THR A 158 14.51 -19.49 -23.20
CA THR A 158 14.70 -20.34 -24.37
C THR A 158 15.91 -19.80 -25.11
N SER A 159 17.07 -20.28 -24.72
CA SER A 159 18.28 -20.27 -25.52
C SER A 159 18.05 -21.14 -26.76
N THR A 160 17.68 -20.51 -27.87
CA THR A 160 17.86 -21.11 -29.19
C THR A 160 19.03 -20.41 -29.88
N PRO A 161 20.17 -21.06 -30.09
CA PRO A 161 21.14 -20.58 -31.06
C PRO A 161 20.54 -20.78 -32.45
N TYR A 162 20.49 -19.70 -33.23
CA TYR A 162 20.30 -19.80 -34.68
C TYR A 162 21.44 -20.66 -35.24
N GLN A 163 21.14 -21.89 -35.66
CA GLN A 163 21.94 -22.57 -36.67
C GLN A 163 21.40 -22.14 -38.03
N THR A 164 22.15 -21.28 -38.71
CA THR A 164 22.03 -21.10 -40.14
C THR A 164 22.62 -22.33 -40.81
N ASP A 165 21.77 -23.24 -41.26
CA ASP A 165 22.13 -24.21 -42.29
C ASP A 165 22.30 -23.42 -43.60
N SER A 166 23.55 -23.29 -44.04
CA SER A 166 23.89 -22.87 -45.40
C SER A 166 23.99 -24.12 -46.27
N ASP A 167 22.98 -24.31 -47.12
CA ASP A 167 23.05 -25.11 -48.33
C ASP A 167 23.85 -24.36 -49.43
N ASP A 168 24.51 -25.16 -50.28
CA ASP A 168 25.37 -24.89 -51.46
C ASP A 168 26.87 -24.55 -51.26
#